data_AF-A0A0S4VRH5-F1
#
_entry.id   AF-A0A0S4VRH5-F1
#
_cell.length_a   1.000
_cell.length_b   1.000
_cell.length_c   1.000
_cell.angle_alpha   90.00
_cell.angle_beta   90.00
_cell.angle_gamma   90.00
#
_symmetry.space_group_name_H-M   'P 1'
#
loop_
_entity.id
_entity.type
_entity.pdbx_description
1 polymer ?
#
loop_
_entity_poly.entity_id
_entity_poly.type
_entity_poly.pdbx_seq_one_letter_code
_entity_poly.pdbx_strand_id
1 'polypeptide(L)'
;MRQWTLKAKLRLALALMWLGLIGVGVWSAMETRATMLDERKTGLQNLVDAAEGIAKLYHAKAQSGAMGEDEARKTALATLASLRYGTTGYLFVVDSQLILQMHPTLADMVGKSTAQFKDPTGKPLYPAIVNAAKDKGYGFAEYQGRLPGSDTALPKIGYVKRFAPWDWNISSAVFLQEVETAYVRSLIANLIAILMVGGAVTLAMFLIIRNVQRGLGGEPAYATEIARRIADGDLAVCVQTRPDDRDSMLFAMARMQQQLTGTIGHIKTSADSIASATQQIATGNADLSQRTEEQASSLEETASSMEELTLSLIHI
;
A
#
# COMPACT_ATOMS: atom_id res chain seq x y z
N MET A 1 22.15 18.55 2.93
CA MET A 1 20.98 17.65 2.79
C MET A 1 19.98 17.96 3.90
N ARG A 2 18.76 18.40 3.58
CA ARG A 2 17.72 18.77 4.58
C ARG A 2 17.42 17.54 5.45
N GLN A 3 17.62 17.61 6.77
CA GLN A 3 17.33 16.48 7.66
C GLN A 3 15.82 16.37 7.88
N TRP A 4 15.20 15.30 7.36
CA TRP A 4 13.77 15.06 7.53
C TRP A 4 13.48 14.58 8.95
N THR A 5 12.45 15.14 9.59
CA THR A 5 11.98 14.65 10.88
C THR A 5 11.51 13.20 10.76
N LEU A 6 11.60 12.43 11.85
CA LEU A 6 11.14 11.04 11.88
C LEU A 6 9.68 10.90 11.40
N LYS A 7 8.81 11.83 11.81
CA LYS A 7 7.41 11.93 11.36
C LYS A 7 7.29 12.05 9.84
N ALA A 8 8.14 12.87 9.21
CA ALA A 8 8.10 13.09 7.77
C ALA A 8 8.54 11.83 6.99
N LYS A 9 9.60 11.15 7.45
CA LYS A 9 10.06 9.88 6.85
C LYS A 9 8.98 8.80 6.91
N LEU A 10 8.31 8.69 8.06
CA LEU A 10 7.26 7.67 8.25
C LEU A 10 5.99 7.97 7.48
N ARG A 11 5.58 9.25 7.38
CA ARG A 11 4.47 9.65 6.51
C ARG A 11 4.77 9.39 5.04
N LEU A 12 6.00 9.62 4.59
CA LEU A 12 6.43 9.28 3.23
C LEU A 12 6.36 7.77 2.98
N ALA A 13 6.87 6.96 3.90
CA ALA A 13 6.77 5.50 3.81
C ALA A 13 5.32 5.03 3.74
N LEU A 14 4.43 5.62 4.55
CA LEU A 14 3.01 5.33 4.54
C LEU A 14 2.35 5.72 3.20
N ALA A 15 2.70 6.90 2.67
CA ALA A 15 2.20 7.36 1.38
C ALA A 15 2.63 6.44 0.23
N LEU A 16 3.90 6.00 0.23
CA LEU A 16 4.42 5.03 -0.75
C LEU A 16 3.70 3.68 -0.65
N MET A 17 3.42 3.22 0.58
CA MET A 17 2.65 1.99 0.81
C MET A 17 1.22 2.10 0.24
N TRP A 18 0.51 3.20 0.52
CA TRP A 18 -0.81 3.43 -0.05
C TRP A 18 -0.79 3.52 -1.57
N LEU A 19 0.20 4.21 -2.15
CA LEU A 19 0.39 4.23 -3.61
C LEU A 19 0.60 2.83 -4.18
N GLY A 20 1.38 1.98 -3.51
CA GLY A 20 1.57 0.58 -3.89
C GLY A 20 0.28 -0.23 -3.83
N LEU A 21 -0.47 -0.12 -2.73
CA LEU A 21 -1.76 -0.82 -2.58
C LEU A 21 -2.78 -0.37 -3.63
N ILE A 22 -2.87 0.93 -3.91
CA ILE A 22 -3.74 1.47 -4.95
C ILE A 22 -3.28 0.96 -6.32
N GLY A 23 -1.98 0.96 -6.60
CA GLY A 23 -1.42 0.44 -7.85
C GLY A 23 -1.80 -1.03 -8.07
N VAL A 24 -1.62 -1.88 -7.06
CA VAL A 24 -2.03 -3.30 -7.11
C VAL A 24 -3.54 -3.43 -7.26
N GLY A 25 -4.33 -2.58 -6.59
CA GLY A 25 -5.78 -2.57 -6.72
C GLY A 25 -6.26 -2.23 -8.14
N VAL A 26 -5.68 -1.20 -8.76
CA VAL A 26 -5.98 -0.81 -10.14
C VAL A 26 -5.56 -1.90 -11.12
N TRP A 27 -4.36 -2.48 -10.95
CA TRP A 27 -3.90 -3.60 -11.75
C TRP A 27 -4.85 -4.80 -11.65
N SER A 28 -5.20 -5.20 -10.43
CA SER A 28 -6.13 -6.32 -10.17
C SER A 28 -7.52 -6.05 -10.77
N ALA A 29 -8.01 -4.81 -10.72
CA ALA A 29 -9.27 -4.43 -11.35
C ALA A 29 -9.24 -4.60 -12.88
N MET A 30 -8.18 -4.09 -13.52
CA MET A 30 -8.02 -4.22 -14.97
C MET A 30 -7.91 -5.69 -15.40
N GLU A 31 -7.09 -6.46 -14.69
CA GLU A 31 -6.88 -7.88 -14.96
C GLU A 31 -8.18 -8.68 -14.79
N THR A 32 -8.88 -8.50 -13.66
CA THR A 32 -10.14 -9.21 -13.38
C THR A 32 -11.17 -8.99 -14.49
N ARG A 33 -11.33 -7.74 -14.95
CA ARG A 33 -12.28 -7.44 -16.03
C ARG A 33 -11.86 -8.08 -17.35
N ALA A 34 -10.58 -8.03 -17.69
CA ALA A 34 -10.04 -8.63 -18.90
C ALA A 34 -10.27 -10.14 -18.91
N THR A 35 -9.90 -10.82 -17.82
CA THR A 35 -10.09 -12.27 -17.66
C THR A 35 -11.56 -12.67 -17.73
N MET A 36 -12.45 -11.96 -17.04
CA MET A 36 -13.89 -12.26 -17.11
C MET A 36 -14.44 -12.15 -18.53
N LEU A 37 -14.01 -11.15 -19.31
CA LEU A 37 -14.44 -11.01 -20.71
C LEU A 37 -13.87 -12.11 -21.60
N ASP A 38 -12.61 -12.49 -21.39
CA ASP A 38 -11.94 -13.53 -22.15
C ASP A 38 -12.57 -14.92 -21.88
N GLU A 39 -12.89 -15.23 -20.63
CA GLU A 39 -13.61 -16.45 -20.25
C GLU A 39 -14.98 -16.53 -20.92
N ARG A 40 -15.73 -15.41 -21.00
CA ARG A 40 -17.03 -15.38 -21.69
C ARG A 40 -16.87 -15.58 -23.19
N LYS A 41 -15.87 -14.96 -23.81
CA LYS A 41 -15.55 -15.14 -25.23
C LYS A 41 -15.20 -16.60 -25.54
N THR A 42 -14.31 -17.19 -24.74
CA THR A 42 -13.90 -18.60 -24.86
C THR A 42 -15.09 -19.54 -24.66
N GLY A 43 -15.95 -19.26 -23.67
CA GLY A 43 -17.18 -20.03 -23.44
C GLY A 43 -18.12 -19.99 -24.64
N LEU A 44 -18.32 -18.82 -25.25
CA LEU A 44 -19.12 -18.67 -26.47
C LEU A 44 -18.52 -19.45 -27.66
N GLN A 45 -17.19 -19.42 -27.82
CA GLN A 45 -16.49 -20.18 -28.85
C GLN A 45 -16.75 -21.68 -28.71
N ASN A 46 -16.53 -22.22 -27.51
CA ASN A 46 -16.75 -23.64 -27.22
C ASN A 46 -18.20 -24.06 -27.48
N LEU A 47 -19.18 -23.22 -27.13
CA LEU A 47 -20.60 -23.49 -27.38
C LEU A 47 -20.94 -23.53 -28.88
N VAL A 48 -20.45 -22.56 -29.65
CA VAL A 48 -20.69 -22.51 -31.09
C VAL A 48 -19.92 -23.62 -31.83
N ASP A 49 -18.72 -23.98 -31.36
CA ASP A 49 -17.95 -25.11 -31.90
C ASP A 49 -18.66 -26.45 -31.67
N ALA A 50 -19.27 -26.65 -30.49
CA ALA A 50 -20.10 -27.81 -30.22
C ALA A 50 -21.36 -27.83 -31.11
N ALA A 51 -22.00 -26.67 -31.31
CA ALA A 51 -23.14 -26.52 -32.22
C ALA A 51 -22.76 -26.81 -33.68
N GLU A 52 -21.59 -26.35 -34.13
CA GLU A 52 -21.04 -26.70 -35.44
C GLU A 52 -20.78 -28.21 -35.55
N GLY A 53 -20.32 -28.86 -34.49
CA GLY A 53 -20.18 -30.32 -34.43
C GLY A 53 -21.50 -31.07 -34.69
N ILE A 54 -22.62 -30.56 -34.17
CA ILE A 54 -23.96 -31.10 -34.44
C ILE A 54 -24.32 -30.92 -35.92
N ALA A 55 -24.08 -29.73 -36.50
CA ALA A 55 -24.32 -29.50 -37.92
C ALA A 55 -23.47 -30.44 -38.80
N LYS A 56 -22.18 -30.61 -38.45
CA LYS A 56 -21.26 -31.57 -39.11
C LYS A 56 -21.76 -33.00 -39.05
N LEU A 57 -22.29 -33.44 -37.89
CA LEU A 57 -22.84 -34.79 -37.72
C LEU A 57 -24.02 -35.06 -38.67
N TYR A 58 -24.98 -34.14 -38.73
CA TYR A 58 -26.15 -34.32 -39.60
C TYR A 58 -25.80 -34.16 -41.08
N HIS A 59 -24.89 -33.24 -41.41
CA HIS A 59 -24.37 -33.13 -42.77
C HIS A 59 -23.67 -34.44 -43.20
N ALA A 60 -22.87 -35.07 -42.34
CA ALA A 60 -22.24 -36.35 -42.65
C ALA A 60 -23.26 -37.48 -42.90
N LYS A 61 -24.36 -37.52 -42.13
CA LYS A 61 -25.45 -38.49 -42.37
C LYS A 61 -26.16 -38.26 -43.71
N ALA A 62 -26.30 -36.99 -44.12
CA ALA A 62 -26.86 -36.66 -45.42
C ALA A 62 -25.94 -37.10 -46.56
N GLN A 63 -24.64 -36.80 -46.44
CA GLN A 63 -23.63 -37.19 -47.43
C GLN A 63 -23.48 -38.72 -47.56
N SER A 64 -23.71 -39.48 -46.48
CA SER A 64 -23.67 -40.93 -46.51
C SER A 64 -24.99 -41.58 -46.99
N GLY A 65 -26.03 -40.79 -47.29
CA GLY A 65 -27.36 -41.28 -47.64
C GLY A 65 -28.14 -41.91 -46.48
N ALA A 66 -27.66 -41.79 -45.24
CA ALA A 66 -28.35 -42.30 -44.06
C ALA A 66 -29.55 -41.44 -43.64
N MET A 67 -29.65 -40.23 -44.17
CA MET A 67 -30.73 -39.26 -43.96
C MET A 67 -30.86 -38.38 -45.21
N GLY A 68 -32.06 -37.92 -45.56
CA GLY A 68 -32.22 -36.96 -46.66
C GLY A 68 -31.61 -35.59 -46.32
N GLU A 69 -31.11 -34.84 -47.32
CA GLU A 69 -30.48 -33.52 -47.10
C GLU A 69 -31.40 -32.53 -46.36
N ASP A 70 -32.66 -32.43 -46.78
CA ASP A 70 -33.66 -31.56 -46.15
C ASP A 70 -34.03 -32.01 -44.73
N GLU A 71 -34.12 -33.32 -44.55
CA GLU A 71 -34.38 -33.93 -43.24
C GLU A 71 -33.21 -33.70 -42.27
N ALA A 72 -31.97 -33.82 -42.75
CA ALA A 72 -30.77 -33.58 -41.98
C ALA A 72 -30.67 -32.11 -41.56
N ARG A 73 -30.93 -31.17 -42.48
CA ARG A 73 -30.98 -29.74 -42.16
C ARG A 73 -32.05 -29.43 -41.12
N LYS A 74 -33.27 -29.90 -41.34
CA LYS A 74 -34.41 -29.66 -40.42
C LYS A 74 -34.13 -30.25 -39.03
N THR A 75 -33.60 -31.47 -38.97
CA THR A 75 -33.27 -32.12 -37.70
C THR A 75 -32.14 -31.40 -36.98
N ALA A 76 -31.09 -30.99 -37.70
CA ALA A 76 -29.99 -30.22 -37.11
C ALA A 76 -30.48 -28.89 -36.52
N LEU A 77 -31.28 -28.12 -37.26
CA LEU A 77 -31.84 -26.86 -36.76
C LEU A 77 -32.75 -27.09 -35.53
N ALA A 78 -33.56 -28.15 -35.53
CA ALA A 78 -34.39 -28.50 -34.37
C ALA A 78 -33.56 -28.88 -33.14
N THR A 79 -32.46 -29.63 -33.33
CA THR A 79 -31.52 -29.94 -32.24
C THR A 79 -30.83 -28.68 -31.72
N LEU A 80 -30.35 -27.81 -32.61
CA LEU A 80 -29.72 -26.55 -32.20
C LEU A 80 -30.71 -25.62 -31.47
N ALA A 81 -31.97 -25.60 -31.91
CA ALA A 81 -33.04 -24.81 -31.29
C ALA A 81 -33.39 -25.26 -29.87
N SER A 82 -33.14 -26.52 -29.49
CA SER A 82 -33.40 -27.04 -28.15
C SER A 82 -32.26 -26.76 -27.16
N LEU A 83 -31.06 -26.41 -27.63
CA LEU A 83 -29.91 -26.12 -26.78
C LEU A 83 -30.11 -24.82 -25.99
N ARG A 84 -30.01 -24.92 -24.66
CA ARG A 84 -30.04 -23.80 -23.72
C ARG A 84 -28.88 -23.94 -22.75
N TYR A 85 -28.34 -22.82 -22.30
CA TYR A 85 -27.25 -22.77 -21.32
C TYR A 85 -27.34 -21.48 -20.50
N GLY A 86 -26.83 -21.52 -19.27
CA GLY A 86 -27.01 -20.41 -18.33
C GLY A 86 -28.50 -20.10 -18.08
N THR A 87 -28.81 -18.83 -17.83
CA THR A 87 -30.18 -18.35 -17.56
C THR A 87 -30.94 -17.95 -18.81
N THR A 88 -30.26 -17.33 -19.77
CA THR A 88 -30.88 -16.75 -20.99
C THR A 88 -30.14 -17.12 -22.28
N GLY A 89 -29.17 -18.03 -22.20
CA GLY A 89 -28.31 -18.41 -23.31
C GLY A 89 -29.01 -19.30 -24.32
N TYR A 90 -28.81 -18.98 -25.60
CA TYR A 90 -29.34 -19.72 -26.73
C TYR A 90 -28.45 -19.60 -27.97
N LEU A 91 -28.73 -20.43 -28.96
CA LEU A 91 -28.13 -20.39 -30.30
C LEU A 91 -29.15 -19.91 -31.31
N PHE A 92 -28.69 -19.26 -32.38
CA PHE A 92 -29.49 -18.95 -33.56
C PHE A 92 -28.65 -19.14 -34.82
N VAL A 93 -29.32 -19.31 -35.95
CA VAL A 93 -28.68 -19.52 -37.26
C VAL A 93 -29.26 -18.55 -38.27
N VAL A 94 -28.40 -17.85 -38.98
CA VAL A 94 -28.72 -16.98 -40.12
C VAL A 94 -27.80 -17.35 -41.28
N ASP A 95 -28.29 -17.32 -42.50
CA ASP A 95 -27.42 -17.58 -43.67
C ASP A 95 -26.68 -16.30 -44.14
N SER A 96 -25.82 -16.43 -45.17
CA SER A 96 -25.10 -15.27 -45.70
C SER A 96 -25.99 -14.27 -46.44
N GLN A 97 -27.20 -14.69 -46.85
CA GLN A 97 -28.23 -13.83 -47.43
C GLN A 97 -29.08 -13.13 -46.38
N LEU A 98 -28.72 -13.27 -45.10
CA LEU A 98 -29.40 -12.66 -43.96
C LEU A 98 -30.82 -13.21 -43.78
N ILE A 99 -31.10 -14.43 -44.21
CA ILE A 99 -32.35 -15.12 -43.93
C ILE A 99 -32.19 -15.91 -42.62
N LEU A 100 -33.12 -15.69 -41.69
CA LEU A 100 -33.09 -16.35 -40.40
C LEU A 100 -33.48 -17.82 -40.56
N GLN A 101 -32.57 -18.74 -40.30
CA GLN A 101 -32.79 -20.19 -40.46
C GLN A 101 -33.35 -20.81 -39.18
N MET A 102 -32.92 -20.31 -38.01
CA MET A 102 -33.42 -20.78 -36.72
C MET A 102 -33.24 -19.71 -35.65
N HIS A 103 -34.27 -19.46 -34.85
CA HIS A 103 -34.16 -18.66 -33.64
C HIS A 103 -35.18 -19.14 -32.59
N PRO A 104 -34.77 -19.41 -31.34
CA PRO A 104 -35.64 -20.04 -30.37
C PRO A 104 -36.74 -19.12 -29.82
N THR A 105 -36.51 -17.81 -29.80
CA THR A 105 -37.49 -16.83 -29.30
C THR A 105 -38.10 -15.94 -30.39
N LEU A 106 -37.68 -16.09 -31.65
CA LEU A 106 -38.14 -15.28 -32.78
C LEU A 106 -38.63 -16.21 -33.90
N ALA A 107 -39.48 -17.17 -33.54
CA ALA A 107 -39.98 -18.18 -34.47
C ALA A 107 -40.68 -17.54 -35.69
N ASP A 108 -41.42 -16.46 -35.48
CA ASP A 108 -42.14 -15.74 -36.56
C ASP A 108 -41.21 -15.07 -37.59
N MET A 109 -39.93 -14.93 -37.28
CA MET A 109 -38.90 -14.37 -38.18
C MET A 109 -38.15 -15.44 -38.97
N VAL A 110 -38.32 -16.73 -38.64
CA VAL A 110 -37.67 -17.82 -39.39
C VAL A 110 -38.16 -17.81 -40.84
N GLY A 111 -37.23 -17.91 -41.79
CA GLY A 111 -37.45 -17.81 -43.22
C GLY A 111 -37.56 -16.38 -43.77
N LYS A 112 -37.49 -15.35 -42.92
CA LYS A 112 -37.57 -13.94 -43.34
C LYS A 112 -36.19 -13.27 -43.37
N SER A 113 -36.09 -12.21 -44.17
CA SER A 113 -34.89 -11.39 -44.23
C SER A 113 -34.70 -10.56 -42.96
N THR A 114 -33.47 -10.57 -42.46
CA THR A 114 -32.99 -9.82 -41.30
C THR A 114 -32.07 -8.67 -41.69
N ALA A 115 -31.94 -8.39 -42.99
CA ALA A 115 -31.00 -7.38 -43.51
C ALA A 115 -31.27 -5.95 -42.97
N GLN A 116 -32.54 -5.63 -42.74
CA GLN A 116 -32.95 -4.34 -42.19
C GLN A 116 -33.17 -4.37 -40.66
N PHE A 117 -32.92 -5.51 -40.02
CA PHE A 117 -33.15 -5.66 -38.58
C PHE A 117 -32.08 -4.87 -37.80
N LYS A 118 -32.55 -3.96 -36.95
CA LYS A 118 -31.71 -3.09 -36.15
C LYS A 118 -31.84 -3.43 -34.66
N ASP A 119 -30.74 -3.27 -33.95
CA ASP A 119 -30.75 -3.30 -32.50
C ASP A 119 -31.40 -2.02 -31.92
N PRO A 120 -31.66 -1.96 -30.61
CA PRO A 120 -32.25 -0.79 -29.95
C PRO A 120 -31.47 0.53 -30.13
N THR A 121 -30.19 0.49 -30.52
CA THR A 121 -29.38 1.67 -30.83
C THR A 121 -29.37 2.03 -32.31
N GLY A 122 -30.11 1.28 -33.14
CA GLY A 122 -30.20 1.50 -34.58
C GLY A 122 -29.10 0.81 -35.40
N LYS A 123 -28.21 0.04 -34.76
CA LYS A 123 -27.13 -0.69 -35.46
C LYS A 123 -27.70 -1.91 -36.19
N PRO A 124 -27.29 -2.20 -37.43
CA PRO A 124 -27.74 -3.39 -38.15
C PRO A 124 -27.20 -4.65 -37.47
N LEU A 125 -28.09 -5.43 -36.82
CA LEU A 125 -27.69 -6.50 -35.92
C LEU A 125 -27.15 -7.73 -36.67
N TYR A 126 -27.99 -8.38 -37.48
CA TYR A 126 -27.60 -9.57 -38.24
C TYR A 126 -26.53 -9.29 -39.30
N PRO A 127 -26.54 -8.16 -40.03
CA PRO A 127 -25.44 -7.81 -40.92
C PRO A 127 -24.10 -7.68 -40.18
N ALA A 128 -24.08 -7.07 -38.99
CA ALA A 128 -22.85 -6.96 -38.21
C ALA A 128 -22.34 -8.33 -37.73
N ILE A 129 -23.25 -9.22 -37.34
CA ILE A 129 -22.91 -10.60 -36.94
C ILE A 129 -22.31 -11.37 -38.12
N VAL A 130 -23.01 -11.46 -39.26
CA VAL A 130 -22.51 -12.21 -40.43
C VAL A 130 -21.20 -11.62 -40.94
N ASN A 131 -21.06 -10.29 -40.96
CA ASN A 131 -19.83 -9.64 -41.37
C ASN A 131 -18.64 -9.94 -40.43
N ALA A 132 -18.87 -10.19 -39.14
CA ALA A 132 -17.80 -10.56 -38.22
C ALA A 132 -17.12 -11.90 -38.56
N ALA A 133 -17.84 -12.82 -39.22
CA ALA A 133 -17.28 -14.10 -39.68
C ALA A 133 -16.73 -14.05 -41.11
N LYS A 134 -16.81 -12.92 -41.81
CA LYS A 134 -16.54 -12.82 -43.26
C LYS A 134 -15.11 -13.24 -43.65
N ASP A 135 -14.12 -12.81 -42.88
CA ASP A 135 -12.71 -12.97 -43.27
C ASP A 135 -12.13 -14.31 -42.82
N LYS A 136 -12.39 -14.72 -41.57
CA LYS A 136 -11.79 -15.91 -40.95
C LYS A 136 -12.75 -17.11 -40.86
N GLY A 137 -14.01 -16.94 -41.26
CA GLY A 137 -15.08 -17.92 -41.02
C GLY A 137 -15.63 -17.91 -39.59
N TYR A 138 -15.11 -17.04 -38.72
CA TYR A 138 -15.62 -16.81 -37.37
C TYR A 138 -15.25 -15.42 -36.88
N GLY A 139 -15.94 -14.93 -35.85
CA GLY A 139 -15.62 -13.65 -35.23
C GLY A 139 -16.57 -13.27 -34.10
N PHE A 140 -16.26 -12.14 -33.47
CA PHE A 140 -17.10 -11.55 -32.43
C PHE A 140 -17.82 -10.31 -32.94
N ALA A 141 -19.06 -10.13 -32.52
CA ALA A 141 -19.87 -8.96 -32.80
C ALA A 141 -20.49 -8.42 -31.51
N GLU A 142 -20.34 -7.12 -31.28
CA GLU A 142 -20.97 -6.42 -30.16
C GLU A 142 -22.23 -5.68 -30.64
N TYR A 143 -23.32 -5.84 -29.92
CA TYR A 143 -24.63 -5.26 -30.24
C TYR A 143 -25.52 -5.18 -29.00
N GLN A 144 -26.65 -4.49 -29.10
CA GLN A 144 -27.62 -4.38 -28.01
C GLN A 144 -28.72 -5.43 -28.15
N GLY A 145 -29.01 -6.16 -27.06
CA GLY A 145 -30.10 -7.13 -27.01
C GLY A 145 -31.14 -6.73 -25.98
N ARG A 146 -32.42 -7.00 -26.25
CA ARG A 146 -33.45 -6.90 -25.22
C ARG A 146 -33.42 -8.13 -24.32
N LEU A 147 -33.64 -7.92 -23.02
CA LEU A 147 -33.86 -9.02 -22.09
C LEU A 147 -35.15 -9.78 -22.45
N PRO A 148 -35.19 -11.12 -22.29
CA PRO A 148 -36.42 -11.87 -22.50
C PRO A 148 -37.57 -11.31 -21.64
N GLY A 149 -38.68 -10.92 -22.26
CA GLY A 149 -39.85 -10.38 -21.56
C GLY A 149 -39.73 -8.93 -21.06
N SER A 150 -38.71 -8.17 -21.48
CA SER A 150 -38.54 -6.76 -21.13
C SER A 150 -38.09 -5.92 -22.33
N ASP A 151 -38.43 -4.63 -22.34
CA ASP A 151 -37.92 -3.67 -23.32
C ASP A 151 -36.52 -3.13 -22.99
N THR A 152 -35.95 -3.55 -21.85
CA THR A 152 -34.61 -3.15 -21.43
C THR A 152 -33.56 -3.70 -22.40
N ALA A 153 -32.85 -2.80 -23.08
CA ALA A 153 -31.74 -3.11 -23.97
C ALA A 153 -30.42 -3.09 -23.20
N LEU A 154 -29.64 -4.16 -23.33
CA LEU A 154 -28.33 -4.31 -22.69
C LEU A 154 -27.26 -4.73 -23.69
N PRO A 155 -26.00 -4.29 -23.49
CA PRO A 155 -24.88 -4.70 -24.32
C PRO A 155 -24.69 -6.22 -24.30
N LYS A 156 -24.53 -6.80 -25.48
CA LYS A 156 -24.18 -8.19 -25.71
C LYS A 156 -22.89 -8.29 -26.49
N ILE A 157 -22.15 -9.34 -26.20
CA ILE A 157 -21.11 -9.85 -27.09
C ILE A 157 -21.56 -11.19 -27.64
N GLY A 158 -21.55 -11.30 -28.96
CA GLY A 158 -21.85 -12.51 -29.70
C GLY A 158 -20.62 -13.08 -30.38
N TYR A 159 -20.57 -14.40 -30.48
CA TYR A 159 -19.63 -15.13 -31.33
C TYR A 159 -20.40 -15.81 -32.45
N VAL A 160 -19.83 -15.78 -33.64
CA VAL A 160 -20.38 -16.40 -34.84
C VAL A 160 -19.32 -17.28 -35.49
N LYS A 161 -19.76 -18.41 -36.03
CA LYS A 161 -18.95 -19.28 -36.87
C LYS A 161 -19.74 -19.75 -38.08
N ARG A 162 -19.13 -19.69 -39.24
CA ARG A 162 -19.72 -20.10 -40.51
C ARG A 162 -19.49 -21.58 -40.74
N PHE A 163 -20.57 -22.33 -40.86
CA PHE A 163 -20.61 -23.68 -41.36
C PHE A 163 -20.91 -23.64 -42.87
N ALA A 164 -19.85 -23.68 -43.68
CA ALA A 164 -19.92 -23.47 -45.13
C ALA A 164 -20.85 -24.42 -45.92
N PRO A 165 -20.94 -25.74 -45.62
CA PRO A 165 -21.76 -26.67 -46.44
C PRO A 165 -23.24 -26.30 -46.55
N TRP A 166 -23.79 -25.68 -45.50
CA TRP A 166 -25.18 -25.20 -45.47
C TRP A 166 -25.30 -23.68 -45.47
N ASP A 167 -24.19 -22.98 -45.66
CA ASP A 167 -24.10 -21.52 -45.54
C ASP A 167 -24.66 -20.97 -44.22
N TRP A 168 -24.49 -21.70 -43.13
CA TRP A 168 -25.05 -21.32 -41.82
C TRP A 168 -24.06 -20.52 -41.00
N ASN A 169 -24.46 -19.34 -40.53
CA ASN A 169 -23.74 -18.60 -39.49
C ASN A 169 -24.37 -18.94 -38.15
N ILE A 170 -23.76 -19.90 -37.45
CA ILE A 170 -24.20 -20.36 -36.13
C ILE A 170 -23.67 -19.37 -35.12
N SER A 171 -24.57 -18.79 -34.33
CA SER A 171 -24.25 -17.67 -33.46
C SER A 171 -24.83 -17.84 -32.07
N SER A 172 -24.12 -17.28 -31.10
CA SER A 172 -24.45 -17.33 -29.68
C SER A 172 -24.01 -16.03 -29.04
N ALA A 173 -24.72 -15.54 -28.01
CA ALA A 173 -24.37 -14.29 -27.36
C ALA A 173 -24.77 -14.24 -25.89
N VAL A 174 -23.95 -13.57 -25.08
CA VAL A 174 -24.20 -13.31 -23.66
C VAL A 174 -24.29 -11.83 -23.36
N PHE A 175 -25.07 -11.47 -22.36
CA PHE A 175 -25.16 -10.09 -21.86
C PHE A 175 -23.91 -9.73 -21.06
N LEU A 176 -23.35 -8.56 -21.33
CA LEU A 176 -22.19 -8.05 -20.59
C LEU A 176 -22.55 -7.56 -19.19
N GLN A 177 -23.84 -7.31 -18.90
CA GLN A 177 -24.27 -6.87 -17.57
C GLN A 177 -23.92 -7.87 -16.45
N GLU A 178 -23.96 -9.18 -16.73
CA GLU A 178 -23.56 -10.19 -15.75
C GLU A 178 -22.07 -10.07 -15.42
N VAL A 179 -21.23 -9.73 -16.40
CA VAL A 179 -19.81 -9.45 -16.20
C VAL A 179 -19.62 -8.18 -15.38
N GLU A 180 -20.32 -7.11 -15.72
CA GLU A 180 -20.21 -5.83 -14.99
C GLU A 180 -20.68 -5.96 -13.52
N THR A 181 -21.73 -6.73 -13.26
CA THR A 181 -22.21 -6.96 -11.88
C THR A 181 -21.19 -7.77 -11.07
N ALA A 182 -20.65 -8.85 -11.64
CA ALA A 182 -19.61 -9.64 -11.01
C ALA A 182 -18.32 -8.83 -10.78
N TYR A 183 -17.96 -8.00 -11.75
CA TYR A 183 -16.82 -7.09 -11.70
C TYR A 183 -16.97 -6.06 -10.57
N VAL A 184 -18.12 -5.38 -10.46
CA VAL A 184 -18.40 -4.42 -9.37
C VAL A 184 -18.31 -5.09 -7.99
N ARG A 185 -18.81 -6.32 -7.85
CA ARG A 185 -18.67 -7.07 -6.60
C ARG A 185 -17.21 -7.35 -6.24
N SER A 186 -16.39 -7.73 -7.22
CA SER A 186 -14.95 -7.92 -7.03
C SER A 186 -14.24 -6.60 -6.68
N LEU A 187 -14.60 -5.49 -7.33
CA LEU A 187 -14.06 -4.16 -7.01
C LEU A 187 -14.32 -3.76 -5.56
N ILE A 188 -15.56 -3.94 -5.07
CA ILE A 188 -15.93 -3.62 -3.69
C ILE A 188 -15.13 -4.48 -2.71
N ALA A 189 -15.01 -5.78 -2.97
CA ALA A 189 -14.24 -6.69 -2.12
C ALA A 189 -12.75 -6.30 -2.06
N ASN A 190 -12.13 -5.97 -3.21
CA ASN A 190 -10.75 -5.51 -3.28
C ASN A 190 -10.54 -4.18 -2.56
N LEU A 191 -11.47 -3.23 -2.71
CA LEU A 191 -11.43 -1.95 -2.01
C LEU A 191 -11.48 -2.14 -0.49
N ILE A 192 -12.39 -2.99 0.00
CA ILE A 192 -12.48 -3.32 1.42
C ILE A 192 -11.18 -3.95 1.91
N ALA A 193 -10.59 -4.89 1.16
CA ALA A 193 -9.31 -5.50 1.51
C ALA A 193 -8.17 -4.48 1.60
N ILE A 194 -8.06 -3.58 0.62
CA ILE A 194 -7.07 -2.49 0.61
C ILE A 194 -7.25 -1.57 1.82
N LEU A 195 -8.49 -1.18 2.13
CA LEU A 195 -8.78 -0.32 3.27
C LEU A 195 -8.50 -1.01 4.62
N MET A 196 -8.79 -2.30 4.75
CA MET A 196 -8.48 -3.07 5.95
C MET A 196 -6.97 -3.19 6.17
N VAL A 197 -6.22 -3.60 5.14
CA VAL A 197 -4.76 -3.75 5.23
C VAL A 197 -4.09 -2.39 5.43
N GLY A 198 -4.41 -1.41 4.59
CA GLY A 198 -3.85 -0.07 4.69
C GLY A 198 -4.22 0.62 6.01
N GLY A 199 -5.45 0.43 6.49
CA GLY A 199 -5.90 0.91 7.80
C GLY A 199 -5.16 0.27 8.96
N ALA A 200 -5.00 -1.06 8.96
CA ALA A 200 -4.26 -1.80 9.98
C ALA A 200 -2.78 -1.35 10.06
N VAL A 201 -2.10 -1.23 8.91
CA VAL A 201 -0.71 -0.76 8.86
C VAL A 201 -0.60 0.70 9.31
N THR A 202 -1.54 1.55 8.91
CA THR A 202 -1.59 2.96 9.36
C THR A 202 -1.77 3.05 10.88
N LEU A 203 -2.66 2.25 11.45
CA LEU A 203 -2.90 2.19 12.89
C LEU A 203 -1.67 1.68 13.65
N ALA A 204 -1.06 0.58 13.18
CA ALA A 204 0.16 0.03 13.78
C ALA A 204 1.31 1.07 13.77
N MET A 205 1.52 1.73 12.63
CA MET A 205 2.52 2.79 12.50
C MET A 205 2.25 3.96 13.45
N PHE A 206 0.99 4.38 13.57
CA PHE A 206 0.59 5.43 14.50
C PHE A 206 0.88 5.04 15.96
N LEU A 207 0.57 3.81 16.37
CA LEU A 207 0.86 3.29 17.71
C LEU A 207 2.37 3.23 17.99
N ILE A 208 3.18 2.79 17.02
CA ILE A 208 4.64 2.75 17.14
C ILE A 208 5.20 4.16 17.32
N ILE A 209 4.80 5.12 16.47
CA ILE A 209 5.24 6.52 16.58
C ILE A 209 4.86 7.08 17.94
N ARG A 210 3.61 6.88 18.37
CA ARG A 210 3.12 7.35 19.66
C ARG A 210 3.91 6.74 20.82
N ASN A 211 4.23 5.45 20.76
CA ASN A 211 5.00 4.77 21.78
C ASN A 211 6.44 5.28 21.86
N VAL A 212 7.13 5.38 20.71
CA VAL A 212 8.51 5.92 20.63
C VAL A 212 8.57 7.36 21.12
N GLN A 213 7.62 8.20 20.73
CA GLN A 213 7.56 9.60 21.19
C GLN A 213 7.20 9.73 22.68
N ARG A 214 6.51 8.76 23.26
CA ARG A 214 6.30 8.69 24.70
C ARG A 214 7.56 8.26 25.43
N GLY A 215 8.22 7.18 24.99
CA GLY A 215 9.48 6.71 25.57
C GLY A 215 10.62 7.74 25.50
N LEU A 216 10.70 8.50 24.41
CA LEU A 216 11.68 9.58 24.28
C LEU A 216 11.33 10.84 25.09
N GLY A 217 10.08 11.02 25.50
CA GLY A 217 9.60 12.22 26.20
C GLY A 217 9.35 13.42 25.28
N GLY A 218 9.71 13.33 24.00
CA GLY A 218 9.64 14.45 23.07
C GLY A 218 10.09 14.07 21.66
N GLU A 219 10.52 15.07 20.89
CA GLU A 219 11.04 14.84 19.55
C GLU A 219 12.49 14.32 19.61
N PRO A 220 12.86 13.29 18.82
CA PRO A 220 14.21 12.72 18.85
C PRO A 220 15.32 13.73 18.60
N ALA A 221 15.07 14.72 17.74
CA ALA A 221 16.03 15.79 17.43
C ALA A 221 16.32 16.66 18.66
N TYR A 222 15.29 16.96 19.46
CA TYR A 222 15.45 17.72 20.71
C TYR A 222 16.24 16.92 21.75
N ALA A 223 15.93 15.63 21.92
CA ALA A 223 16.71 14.76 22.81
C ALA A 223 18.20 14.68 22.40
N THR A 224 18.48 14.60 21.09
CA THR A 224 19.85 14.61 20.57
C THR A 224 20.57 15.94 20.86
N GLU A 225 19.86 17.06 20.72
CA GLU A 225 20.40 18.39 21.00
C GLU A 225 20.77 18.56 22.47
N ILE A 226 19.87 18.18 23.39
CA ILE A 226 20.14 18.22 24.83
C ILE A 226 21.32 17.31 25.19
N ALA A 227 21.42 16.12 24.59
CA ALA A 227 22.54 15.20 24.82
C ALA A 227 23.88 15.84 24.46
N ARG A 228 23.93 16.53 23.31
CA ARG A 228 25.13 17.23 22.85
C ARG A 228 25.53 18.36 23.78
N ARG A 229 24.58 19.22 24.18
CA ARG A 229 24.88 20.34 25.10
C ARG A 229 25.43 19.85 26.45
N ILE A 230 24.85 18.79 27.02
CA ILE A 230 25.37 18.18 28.25
C ILE A 230 26.79 17.62 28.03
N ALA A 231 27.03 16.92 26.92
CA ALA A 231 28.34 16.37 26.58
C ALA A 231 29.42 17.46 26.37
N ASP A 232 29.02 18.61 25.84
CA ASP A 232 29.89 19.79 25.65
C ASP A 232 30.09 20.60 26.94
N GLY A 233 29.50 20.17 28.07
CA GLY A 233 29.65 20.81 29.38
C GLY A 233 28.68 21.97 29.64
N ASP A 234 27.75 22.24 28.72
CA ASP A 234 26.71 23.25 28.90
C ASP A 234 25.56 22.70 29.75
N LEU A 235 25.70 22.86 31.07
CA LEU A 235 24.73 22.42 32.07
C LEU A 235 23.71 23.51 32.46
N ALA A 236 23.75 24.69 31.82
CA ALA A 236 22.86 25.80 32.16
C ALA A 236 21.48 25.71 31.50
N VAL A 237 21.30 24.76 30.57
CA VAL A 237 20.09 24.62 29.74
C VAL A 237 18.94 24.02 30.53
N CYS A 238 17.77 24.65 30.56
CA CYS A 238 16.60 23.96 31.10
C CYS A 238 16.13 22.88 30.13
N VAL A 239 16.22 21.60 30.52
CA VAL A 239 15.68 20.48 29.75
C VAL A 239 14.16 20.48 29.86
N GLN A 240 13.46 20.76 28.76
CA GLN A 240 12.01 20.79 28.72
C GLN A 240 11.48 19.38 28.57
N THR A 241 10.82 18.89 29.62
CA THR A 241 10.08 17.62 29.61
C THR A 241 8.59 17.88 29.47
N ARG A 242 7.83 16.82 29.15
CA ARG A 242 6.38 16.90 29.19
C ARG A 242 5.88 17.10 30.62
N PRO A 243 4.69 17.72 30.81
CA PRO A 243 3.99 17.68 32.09
C PRO A 243 3.80 16.22 32.53
N ASP A 244 4.09 15.94 33.80
CA ASP A 244 4.03 14.61 34.43
C ASP A 244 4.95 13.53 33.84
N ASP A 245 5.98 13.92 33.09
CA ASP A 245 6.99 12.97 32.61
C ASP A 245 7.89 12.50 33.75
N ARG A 246 8.04 11.18 33.91
CA ARG A 246 8.81 10.55 35.00
C ARG A 246 9.79 9.48 34.55
N ASP A 247 9.57 8.94 33.36
CA ASP A 247 10.26 7.73 32.90
C ASP A 247 10.88 7.89 31.51
N SER A 248 10.68 9.04 30.85
CA SER A 248 11.23 9.23 29.51
C SER A 248 12.75 9.41 29.51
N MET A 249 13.35 9.18 28.35
CA MET A 249 14.75 9.48 28.12
C MET A 249 15.08 10.96 28.41
N LEU A 250 14.24 11.90 27.97
CA LEU A 250 14.43 13.33 28.25
C LEU A 250 14.38 13.64 29.74
N PHE A 251 13.48 13.00 30.49
CA PHE A 251 13.43 13.15 31.95
C PHE A 251 14.69 12.60 32.62
N ALA A 252 15.15 11.41 32.22
CA ALA A 252 16.40 10.84 32.71
C ALA A 252 17.61 11.76 32.43
N MET A 253 17.64 12.39 31.27
CA MET A 253 18.67 13.37 30.91
C MET A 253 18.59 14.66 31.74
N ALA A 254 17.38 15.16 32.02
CA ALA A 254 17.17 16.30 32.90
C ALA A 254 17.71 16.01 34.32
N ARG A 255 17.40 14.82 34.85
CA ARG A 255 17.93 14.37 36.15
C ARG A 255 19.45 14.23 36.15
N MET A 256 20.01 13.65 35.09
CA MET A 256 21.47 13.52 34.92
C MET A 256 22.15 14.89 34.92
N GLN A 257 21.61 15.85 34.18
CA GLN A 257 22.10 17.22 34.15
C GLN A 257 22.06 17.85 35.55
N GLN A 258 20.92 17.78 36.25
CA GLN A 258 20.78 18.35 37.59
C GLN A 258 21.83 17.77 38.56
N GLN A 259 22.10 16.46 38.47
CA GLN A 259 23.08 15.79 39.29
C GLN A 259 24.52 16.24 38.98
N LEU A 260 24.86 16.40 37.69
CA LEU A 260 26.15 16.95 37.26
C LEU A 260 26.34 18.40 37.73
N THR A 261 25.33 19.26 37.59
CA THR A 261 25.36 20.64 38.07
C THR A 261 25.60 20.69 39.57
N GLY A 262 24.92 19.83 40.33
CA GLY A 262 25.13 19.69 41.78
C GLY A 262 26.56 19.28 42.13
N THR A 263 27.10 18.24 41.47
CA THR A 263 28.48 17.79 41.69
C THR A 263 29.51 18.89 41.38
N ILE A 264 29.37 19.60 40.25
CA ILE A 264 30.25 20.73 39.91
C ILE A 264 30.12 21.87 40.95
N GLY A 265 28.92 22.14 41.45
CA GLY A 265 28.69 23.08 42.54
C GLY A 265 29.42 22.69 43.82
N HIS A 266 29.34 21.42 44.24
CA HIS A 266 30.08 20.92 45.40
C HIS A 266 31.60 21.00 45.23
N ILE A 267 32.12 20.69 44.04
CA ILE A 267 33.55 20.83 43.73
C ILE A 267 33.98 22.29 43.87
N LYS A 268 33.20 23.24 43.33
CA LYS A 268 33.47 24.67 43.45
C LYS A 268 33.51 25.12 44.90
N THR A 269 32.49 24.81 45.70
CA THR A 269 32.45 25.16 47.13
C THR A 269 33.63 24.55 47.90
N SER A 270 34.03 23.32 47.56
CA SER A 270 35.20 22.67 48.16
C SER A 270 36.50 23.38 47.79
N ALA A 271 36.65 23.79 46.52
CA ALA A 271 37.80 24.56 46.06
C ALA A 271 37.89 25.94 46.74
N ASP A 272 36.76 26.64 46.90
CA ASP A 272 36.69 27.92 47.61
C ASP A 272 37.07 27.77 49.10
N SER A 273 36.68 26.65 49.72
CA SER A 273 37.05 26.32 51.10
C SER A 273 38.54 26.00 51.24
N ILE A 274 39.11 25.24 50.30
CA ILE A 274 40.56 24.95 50.25
C ILE A 274 41.35 26.23 50.01
N ALA A 275 40.91 27.10 49.11
CA ALA A 275 41.56 28.38 48.84
C ALA A 275 41.57 29.27 50.11
N SER A 276 40.44 29.33 50.82
CA SER A 276 40.32 30.07 52.08
C SER A 276 41.24 29.49 53.17
N ALA A 277 41.27 28.17 53.34
CA ALA A 277 42.15 27.51 54.30
C ALA A 277 43.64 27.71 53.95
N THR A 278 43.98 27.65 52.67
CA THR A 278 45.35 27.90 52.19
C THR A 278 45.78 29.34 52.48
N GLN A 279 44.87 30.32 52.34
CA GLN A 279 45.13 31.71 52.71
C GLN A 279 45.37 31.86 54.21
N GLN A 280 44.60 31.17 55.06
CA GLN A 280 44.82 31.16 56.51
C GLN A 280 46.16 30.53 56.88
N ILE A 281 46.54 29.43 56.23
CA ILE A 281 47.85 28.79 56.42
C ILE A 281 48.98 29.73 56.00
N ALA A 282 48.86 30.41 54.86
CA ALA A 282 49.87 31.36 54.40
C ALA A 282 50.08 32.50 55.42
N THR A 283 48.99 33.07 55.94
CA THR A 283 49.05 34.09 57.00
C THR A 283 49.66 33.53 58.29
N GLY A 284 49.25 32.33 58.73
CA GLY A 284 49.80 31.69 59.93
C GLY A 284 51.28 31.33 59.81
N ASN A 285 51.73 30.93 58.62
CA ASN A 285 53.13 30.64 58.35
C ASN A 285 53.98 31.92 58.35
N ALA A 286 53.44 33.05 57.88
CA ALA A 286 54.10 34.35 57.97
C ALA A 286 54.28 34.79 59.43
N ASP A 287 53.25 34.68 60.26
CA ASP A 287 53.32 34.96 61.72
C ASP A 287 54.36 34.07 62.41
N LEU A 288 54.35 32.76 62.11
CA LEU A 288 55.32 31.82 62.68
C LEU A 288 56.76 32.15 62.25
N SER A 289 56.98 32.52 60.99
CA SER A 289 58.30 32.93 60.49
C SER A 289 58.80 34.16 61.25
N GLN A 290 57.95 35.18 61.39
CA GLN A 290 58.28 36.39 62.14
C GLN A 290 58.66 36.07 63.60
N ARG A 291 57.84 35.27 64.30
CA ARG A 291 58.13 34.88 65.69
C ARG A 291 59.39 34.03 65.82
N THR A 292 59.69 33.20 64.81
CA THR A 292 60.92 32.40 64.79
C THR A 292 62.14 33.30 64.61
N GLU A 293 62.06 34.34 63.76
CA GLU A 293 63.11 35.36 63.62
C GLU A 293 63.33 36.15 64.91
N GLU A 294 62.24 36.60 65.57
CA GLU A 294 62.30 37.28 66.87
C GLU A 294 62.95 36.40 67.95
N GLN A 295 62.60 35.10 67.98
CA GLN A 295 63.17 34.14 68.93
C GLN A 295 64.65 33.87 68.64
N ALA A 296 65.04 33.75 67.37
CA ALA A 296 66.44 33.61 66.97
C ALA A 296 67.27 34.83 67.40
N SER A 297 66.75 36.04 67.20
CA SER A 297 67.39 37.28 67.65
C SER A 297 67.56 37.31 69.17
N SER A 298 66.56 36.89 69.93
CA SER A 298 66.63 36.84 71.40
C SER A 298 67.66 35.80 71.90
N LEU A 299 67.80 34.68 71.18
CA LEU A 299 68.82 33.67 71.46
C LEU A 299 70.22 34.17 71.14
N GLU A 300 70.41 34.91 70.04
CA GLU A 300 71.68 35.58 69.72
C GLU A 300 72.06 36.60 70.80
N GLU A 301 71.12 37.42 71.25
CA GLU A 301 71.34 38.38 72.34
C GLU A 301 71.72 37.68 73.66
N THR A 302 71.05 36.56 73.96
CA THR A 302 71.37 35.73 75.13
C THR A 302 72.75 35.09 75.01
N ALA A 303 73.11 34.58 73.83
CA ALA A 303 74.42 33.99 73.56
C ALA A 303 75.54 35.04 73.65
N SER A 304 75.33 36.24 73.09
CA SER A 304 76.24 37.37 73.19
C SER A 304 76.43 37.82 74.65
N SER A 305 75.34 37.89 75.42
CA SER A 305 75.40 38.22 76.85
C SER A 305 76.16 37.16 77.64
N MET A 306 75.99 35.87 77.30
CA MET A 306 76.76 34.76 77.86
C MET A 306 78.26 34.83 77.49
N GLU A 307 78.59 35.20 76.25
CA GLU A 307 79.98 35.45 75.81
C GLU A 307 80.60 36.61 76.57
N GLU A 308 79.87 37.72 76.76
CA GLU A 308 80.37 38.87 77.51
C GLU A 308 80.58 38.56 79.00
N LEU A 309 79.71 37.73 79.60
CA LEU A 309 79.88 37.22 80.96
C LEU A 309 81.09 36.28 81.08
N THR A 310 81.30 35.40 80.10
CA THR A 310 82.47 34.49 80.10
C THR A 310 83.77 35.24 79.81
N LEU A 311 83.78 36.23 78.92
CA LEU A 311 84.92 37.14 78.71
C LEU A 311 85.24 37.96 79.96
N SER A 312 84.21 38.44 80.69
CA SER A 312 84.40 39.12 81.97
C SER A 312 85.02 38.20 83.03
N LEU A 313 84.66 36.91 83.04
CA LEU A 313 85.28 35.91 83.94
C LEU A 313 86.72 35.55 83.56
N ILE A 314 87.10 35.64 82.27
CA ILE A 314 88.47 35.41 81.80
C ILE A 314 89.37 36.63 82.10
N HIS A 315 88.79 37.81 82.36
CA HIS A 315 89.53 39.03 82.68
C HIS A 315 89.74 39.32 84.18
N ILE A 316 89.46 38.34 85.05
CA ILE A 316 89.76 38.36 86.50
C ILE A 316 90.81 37.30 86.80
#